data_AF-A0A538PHL8-F1
#
_entry.id   AF-A0A538PHL8-F1
#
_cell.length_a   1.000
_cell.length_b   1.000
_cell.length_c   1.000
_cell.angle_alpha   90.00
_cell.angle_beta   90.00
_cell.angle_gamma   90.00
#
_symmetry.space_group_name_H-M   'P 1'
#
loop_
_entity.id
_entity.type
_entity.pdbx_description
1 polymer ?
#
loop_
_entity_poly.entity_id
_entity_poly.type
_entity_poly.pdbx_seq_one_letter_code
_entity_poly.pdbx_strand_id
1 'polypeptide(L)'
;MVTLKRPTAATAVVAGVAAAACLSLPPYRGEPLMSYQDKDEDGGATITGSGFVLHFASGSGFHLPDSLKVGDAEVMGHVGSDSINPMTSSCDSESETGIKLAPTPRISPDSIAPATQTRLTAVLSGPVVVQVRIDWATHFMCAPLAVPGGTSTFTVFPEGRIVRHDKLNDPTQPVSVDGCACPGSRYEVGGTFYVSSFWTFAQAQFGSLNGVDLGASGGSDDMLQPVASKDRYTVDAQYPVVCFDAKDSARQVASAWDLPPEVNGQRASTFLFGTTPLVGHRIDKPFGSNMLDLPWDIHGAVFLEHAGCAAAAKRAHEYLEPSPLRIDEGNPIKPSLLDGMYGGERGDGGRGIDLGSDRATLSPPPGGTVPGPFAVWLTFKSSIDVPRATLQGGTSTPGWYEPQRVDGRNWILWFRDPLMAGQMIAIAPL
;
A
#
# COMPACT_ATOMS: atom_id res chain seq x y z
N MET A 1 19.15 85.63 -54.35
CA MET A 1 20.41 85.32 -53.65
C MET A 1 20.04 84.43 -52.48
N VAL A 2 20.81 83.35 -52.27
CA VAL A 2 20.71 82.30 -51.23
C VAL A 2 19.68 81.17 -51.46
N THR A 3 20.21 80.09 -52.03
CA THR A 3 19.78 78.68 -51.99
C THR A 3 19.95 78.09 -50.58
N LEU A 4 19.15 77.09 -50.17
CA LEU A 4 19.52 75.88 -49.37
C LEU A 4 18.25 75.08 -49.00
N LYS A 5 18.00 73.94 -49.66
CA LYS A 5 18.20 72.52 -49.22
C LYS A 5 17.30 72.02 -48.08
N ARG A 6 16.49 70.99 -48.42
CA ARG A 6 15.88 70.02 -47.50
C ARG A 6 16.93 69.23 -46.73
N PRO A 7 16.57 68.70 -45.55
CA PRO A 7 16.89 67.32 -45.25
C PRO A 7 15.66 66.49 -44.87
N THR A 8 15.67 65.27 -45.39
CA THR A 8 14.88 64.09 -45.05
C THR A 8 15.20 63.64 -43.62
N ALA A 9 14.18 63.30 -42.83
CA ALA A 9 14.36 62.56 -41.58
C ALA A 9 13.58 61.24 -41.67
N ALA A 10 14.35 60.14 -41.67
CA ALA A 10 13.87 58.78 -41.53
C ALA A 10 13.40 58.54 -40.09
N THR A 11 12.27 57.85 -39.92
CA THR A 11 11.86 57.34 -38.60
C THR A 11 11.92 55.82 -38.62
N ALA A 12 12.68 55.28 -37.68
CA ALA A 12 13.04 53.87 -37.54
C ALA A 12 11.86 52.99 -37.12
N VAL A 13 11.78 51.80 -37.69
CA VAL A 13 10.94 50.68 -37.23
C VAL A 13 11.62 50.05 -36.02
N VAL A 14 11.04 50.20 -34.82
CA VAL A 14 11.47 49.46 -33.64
C VAL A 14 10.86 48.07 -33.71
N ALA A 15 11.66 47.07 -34.05
CA ALA A 15 11.32 45.66 -33.88
C ALA A 15 11.28 45.36 -32.37
N GLY A 16 10.09 45.14 -31.83
CA GLY A 16 9.89 44.68 -30.46
C GLY A 16 10.42 43.25 -30.32
N VAL A 17 11.54 43.10 -29.63
CA VAL A 17 12.01 41.82 -29.10
C VAL A 17 11.03 41.44 -28.00
N ALA A 18 10.16 40.46 -28.27
CA ALA A 18 9.37 39.80 -27.25
C ALA A 18 10.35 39.06 -26.33
N ALA A 19 10.75 39.72 -25.25
CA ALA A 19 11.40 39.06 -24.14
C ALA A 19 10.43 38.03 -23.58
N ALA A 20 10.64 36.77 -23.94
CA ALA A 20 10.15 35.63 -23.17
C ALA A 20 10.81 35.73 -21.79
N ALA A 21 10.19 36.50 -20.91
CA ALA A 21 10.53 36.50 -19.51
C ALA A 21 10.27 35.08 -19.02
N CYS A 22 11.34 34.31 -18.84
CA CYS A 22 11.38 33.14 -17.98
C CYS A 22 10.98 33.62 -16.58
N LEU A 23 9.67 33.73 -16.34
CA LEU A 23 9.13 33.78 -14.99
C LEU A 23 9.51 32.43 -14.39
N SER A 24 10.61 32.41 -13.65
CA SER A 24 10.91 31.36 -12.70
C SER A 24 9.78 31.41 -11.68
N LEU A 25 8.70 30.69 -11.98
CA LEU A 25 7.65 30.44 -11.00
C LEU A 25 8.38 29.88 -9.78
N PRO A 26 8.28 30.53 -8.60
CA PRO A 26 8.86 29.97 -7.40
C PRO A 26 8.33 28.54 -7.24
N PRO A 27 9.16 27.57 -6.81
CA PRO A 27 8.69 26.22 -6.59
C PRO A 27 7.48 26.29 -5.67
N TYR A 28 6.35 25.79 -6.17
CA TYR A 28 5.12 25.69 -5.40
C TYR A 28 5.45 24.94 -4.11
N ARG A 29 5.25 25.60 -2.96
CA ARG A 29 5.27 24.94 -1.66
C ARG A 29 3.82 24.68 -1.28
N GLY A 30 3.27 23.59 -1.81
CA GLY A 30 1.97 23.09 -1.36
C GLY A 30 2.03 22.69 0.11
N GLU A 31 0.86 22.57 0.75
CA GLU A 31 0.77 21.78 1.97
C GLU A 31 1.26 20.35 1.68
N PRO A 32 2.00 19.73 2.61
CA PRO A 32 2.49 18.37 2.41
C PRO A 32 1.30 17.43 2.19
N LEU A 33 1.35 16.63 1.11
CA LEU A 33 0.27 15.72 0.76
C LEU A 33 0.13 14.56 1.77
N MET A 34 1.22 14.29 2.49
CA MET A 34 1.34 13.27 3.51
C MET A 34 2.11 13.82 4.71
N SER A 35 1.78 13.35 5.91
CA SER A 35 2.57 13.57 7.13
C SER A 35 2.74 12.29 7.93
N TYR A 36 3.93 12.11 8.52
CA TYR A 36 4.25 11.04 9.47
C TYR A 36 4.51 11.64 10.85
N GLN A 37 3.91 11.06 11.88
CA GLN A 37 4.14 11.42 13.27
C GLN A 37 4.47 10.16 14.08
N ASP A 38 5.64 10.14 14.71
CA ASP A 38 6.04 9.10 15.65
C ASP A 38 5.37 9.31 17.03
N LYS A 39 5.23 8.24 17.80
CA LYS A 39 4.79 8.29 19.20
C LYS A 39 5.95 7.89 20.11
N ASP A 40 6.64 8.91 20.60
CA ASP A 40 7.95 8.78 21.24
C ASP A 40 8.00 7.89 22.50
N GLU A 41 6.92 7.74 23.26
CA GLU A 41 6.96 7.08 24.59
C GLU A 41 6.52 5.60 24.59
N ASP A 42 5.54 5.24 23.75
CA ASP A 42 4.96 3.88 23.72
C ASP A 42 5.23 3.14 22.38
N GLY A 43 5.95 3.76 21.45
CA GLY A 43 6.03 3.30 20.06
C GLY A 43 4.73 3.51 19.29
N GLY A 44 4.70 3.09 18.02
CA GLY A 44 3.59 3.35 17.11
C GLY A 44 3.77 4.62 16.27
N ALA A 45 2.82 4.89 15.39
CA ALA A 45 2.91 6.02 14.48
C ALA A 45 1.54 6.42 13.91
N THR A 46 1.45 7.63 13.36
CA THR A 46 0.29 8.08 12.59
C THR A 46 0.74 8.60 11.24
N ILE A 47 0.09 8.12 10.18
CA ILE A 47 0.24 8.60 8.82
C ILE A 47 -1.06 9.29 8.42
N THR A 48 -0.97 10.56 8.06
CA THR A 48 -2.12 11.34 7.56
C THR A 48 -1.90 11.67 6.10
N GLY A 49 -2.92 11.43 5.28
CA GLY A 49 -2.96 11.84 3.87
C GLY A 49 -4.22 12.65 3.58
N SER A 50 -4.44 12.97 2.30
CA SER A 50 -5.61 13.74 1.88
C SER A 50 -6.90 12.94 2.09
N GLY A 51 -7.59 13.19 3.20
CA GLY A 51 -8.89 12.57 3.51
C GLY A 51 -8.80 11.21 4.21
N PHE A 52 -7.63 10.81 4.71
CA PHE A 52 -7.50 9.57 5.48
C PHE A 52 -6.42 9.64 6.56
N VAL A 53 -6.56 8.80 7.58
CA VAL A 53 -5.59 8.62 8.66
C VAL A 53 -5.36 7.13 8.88
N LEU A 54 -4.11 6.69 8.82
CA LEU A 54 -3.68 5.34 9.20
C LEU A 54 -2.89 5.43 10.51
N HIS A 55 -3.37 4.74 11.53
CA HIS A 55 -2.73 4.67 12.84
C HIS A 55 -2.08 3.29 13.02
N PHE A 56 -0.89 3.27 13.60
CA PHE A 56 -0.16 2.09 14.02
C PHE A 56 -0.16 2.06 15.54
N ALA A 57 -0.50 0.90 16.10
CA ALA A 57 -0.65 0.76 17.54
C ALA A 57 0.61 1.08 18.32
N SER A 58 0.39 1.61 19.52
CA SER A 58 1.39 1.88 20.52
C SER A 58 1.31 0.88 21.67
N GLY A 59 2.33 0.85 22.53
CA GLY A 59 2.41 0.02 23.73
C GLY A 59 3.27 -1.22 23.53
N SER A 60 3.06 -2.23 24.39
CA SER A 60 3.85 -3.47 24.41
C SER A 60 3.43 -4.53 23.37
N GLY A 61 2.36 -4.26 22.60
CA GLY A 61 1.86 -5.15 21.56
C GLY A 61 2.59 -5.01 20.23
N PHE A 62 2.06 -5.66 19.19
CA PHE A 62 2.57 -5.51 17.83
C PHE A 62 2.15 -4.15 17.26
N HIS A 63 3.10 -3.35 16.78
CA HIS A 63 2.82 -2.00 16.23
C HIS A 63 2.26 -2.03 14.80
N LEU A 64 1.37 -2.99 14.51
CA LEU A 64 0.62 -3.09 13.25
C LEU A 64 -0.49 -2.03 13.20
N PRO A 65 -1.09 -1.78 12.02
CA PRO A 65 -2.23 -0.89 11.93
C PRO A 65 -3.45 -1.37 12.74
N ASP A 66 -3.97 -0.49 13.58
CA ASP A 66 -5.14 -0.69 14.46
C ASP A 66 -6.31 0.26 14.14
N SER A 67 -6.08 1.29 13.33
CA SER A 67 -7.12 2.23 12.88
C SER A 67 -6.84 2.72 11.47
N LEU A 68 -7.89 2.77 10.65
CA LEU A 68 -7.88 3.39 9.33
C LEU A 68 -9.16 4.22 9.18
N LYS A 69 -9.00 5.54 9.17
CA LYS A 69 -10.11 6.47 8.98
C LYS A 69 -10.13 7.00 7.56
N VAL A 70 -11.32 7.05 6.96
CA VAL A 70 -11.59 7.72 5.69
C VAL A 70 -12.57 8.85 5.96
N GLY A 71 -12.10 10.10 5.86
CA GLY A 71 -12.74 11.24 6.51
C GLY A 71 -12.81 11.00 8.03
N ASP A 72 -14.01 11.09 8.58
CA ASP A 72 -14.26 10.84 10.01
C ASP A 72 -14.67 9.40 10.33
N ALA A 73 -14.82 8.54 9.31
CA ALA A 73 -15.31 7.17 9.48
C ALA A 73 -14.17 6.19 9.72
N GLU A 74 -14.17 5.53 10.88
CA GLU A 74 -13.32 4.37 11.14
C GLU A 74 -13.78 3.18 10.30
N VAL A 75 -12.94 2.74 9.36
CA VAL A 75 -13.23 1.61 8.48
C VAL A 75 -12.50 0.34 8.89
N MET A 76 -11.46 0.41 9.72
CA MET A 76 -10.79 -0.78 10.23
C MET A 76 -11.70 -1.51 11.23
N GLY A 77 -11.69 -2.84 11.15
CA GLY A 77 -12.51 -3.68 12.00
C GLY A 77 -11.77 -4.05 13.27
N HIS A 78 -12.40 -3.86 14.42
CA HIS A 78 -11.87 -4.29 15.73
C HIS A 78 -12.92 -5.12 16.47
N VAL A 79 -12.52 -6.26 17.04
CA VAL A 79 -13.39 -7.03 17.93
C VAL A 79 -13.21 -6.51 19.36
N GLY A 80 -14.16 -5.68 19.82
CA GLY A 80 -14.11 -5.13 21.18
C GLY A 80 -14.03 -6.23 22.26
N SER A 81 -13.38 -5.89 23.37
CA SER A 81 -13.17 -6.74 24.56
C SER A 81 -14.44 -7.39 25.12
N ASP A 82 -15.60 -6.81 24.82
CA ASP A 82 -16.88 -7.17 25.44
C ASP A 82 -17.58 -8.36 24.75
N SER A 83 -17.06 -8.85 23.63
CA SER A 83 -17.71 -9.88 22.79
C SER A 83 -17.04 -11.26 22.83
N ILE A 84 -15.98 -11.45 23.62
CA ILE A 84 -15.12 -12.62 23.51
C ILE A 84 -14.78 -13.17 24.90
N ASN A 85 -15.03 -14.47 25.09
CA ASN A 85 -14.39 -15.21 26.17
C ASN A 85 -12.87 -15.19 25.90
N PRO A 86 -12.06 -14.49 26.71
CA PRO A 86 -10.68 -14.12 26.38
C PRO A 86 -9.73 -15.32 26.17
N MET A 87 -10.17 -16.54 26.48
CA MET A 87 -9.39 -17.77 26.29
C MET A 87 -9.72 -18.56 25.02
N THR A 88 -10.87 -18.35 24.35
CA THR A 88 -11.29 -19.22 23.23
C THR A 88 -11.57 -18.49 21.92
N SER A 89 -11.93 -17.21 21.93
CA SER A 89 -12.17 -16.45 20.67
C SER A 89 -11.11 -15.41 20.33
N SER A 90 -10.12 -15.17 21.20
CA SER A 90 -9.02 -14.20 20.99
C SER A 90 -7.80 -14.78 20.24
N CYS A 91 -7.67 -16.11 20.20
CA CYS A 91 -6.42 -16.74 19.79
C CYS A 91 -6.27 -16.78 18.26
N ASP A 92 -7.33 -17.11 17.51
CA ASP A 92 -7.29 -17.28 16.05
C ASP A 92 -8.19 -16.33 15.25
N SER A 93 -9.08 -15.57 15.89
CA SER A 93 -9.99 -14.64 15.20
C SER A 93 -9.19 -13.51 14.58
N GLU A 94 -9.37 -13.21 13.30
CA GLU A 94 -8.72 -12.04 12.69
C GLU A 94 -9.41 -10.73 13.13
N SER A 95 -8.61 -9.73 13.47
CA SER A 95 -9.04 -8.37 13.88
C SER A 95 -7.95 -7.38 13.45
N GLU A 96 -8.35 -6.17 13.08
CA GLU A 96 -7.49 -5.11 12.55
C GLU A 96 -6.67 -5.58 11.34
N THR A 97 -5.37 -5.30 11.33
CA THR A 97 -4.41 -5.74 10.32
C THR A 97 -3.43 -6.69 10.97
N GLY A 98 -3.12 -7.82 10.32
CA GLY A 98 -2.15 -8.72 10.93
C GLY A 98 -1.76 -9.94 10.13
N ILE A 99 -1.03 -10.80 10.82
CA ILE A 99 -0.52 -12.08 10.35
C ILE A 99 -1.03 -13.15 11.30
N LYS A 100 -1.40 -14.32 10.77
CA LYS A 100 -1.84 -15.45 11.58
C LYS A 100 -0.97 -16.66 11.29
N LEU A 101 -0.48 -17.31 12.33
CA LEU A 101 0.25 -18.57 12.24
C LEU A 101 -0.63 -19.67 12.84
N ALA A 102 -1.71 -20.05 12.17
CA ALA A 102 -2.65 -21.02 12.71
C ALA A 102 -2.01 -22.42 12.84
N PRO A 103 -2.24 -23.16 13.92
CA PRO A 103 -3.27 -22.91 14.94
C PRO A 103 -2.77 -22.13 16.17
N THR A 104 -1.70 -21.35 16.05
CA THR A 104 -1.13 -20.52 17.14
C THR A 104 -1.77 -19.11 17.18
N PRO A 105 -1.48 -18.30 18.22
CA PRO A 105 -2.01 -16.96 18.34
C PRO A 105 -1.74 -16.06 17.11
N ARG A 106 -2.71 -15.21 16.77
CA ARG A 106 -2.56 -14.16 15.77
C ARG A 106 -1.50 -13.12 16.17
N ILE A 107 -0.93 -12.44 15.19
CA ILE A 107 -0.02 -11.30 15.34
C ILE A 107 -0.77 -10.09 14.79
N SER A 108 -1.41 -9.36 15.70
CA SER A 108 -2.24 -8.18 15.44
C SER A 108 -2.06 -7.18 16.61
N PRO A 109 -2.45 -5.91 16.44
CA PRO A 109 -2.32 -4.92 17.50
C PRO A 109 -3.03 -5.29 18.81
N ASP A 110 -4.25 -5.82 18.70
CA ASP A 110 -5.06 -6.31 19.81
C ASP A 110 -4.77 -7.77 20.21
N SER A 111 -3.64 -8.35 19.76
CA SER A 111 -3.31 -9.74 20.08
C SER A 111 -2.89 -9.91 21.54
N ILE A 112 -3.26 -11.05 22.12
CA ILE A 112 -2.75 -11.51 23.43
C ILE A 112 -1.41 -12.25 23.33
N ALA A 113 -0.89 -12.45 22.11
CA ALA A 113 0.39 -13.12 21.90
C ALA A 113 1.54 -12.24 22.44
N PRO A 114 2.47 -12.82 23.24
CA PRO A 114 3.57 -12.05 23.79
C PRO A 114 4.58 -11.70 22.69
N ALA A 115 4.65 -10.41 22.33
CA ALA A 115 5.68 -9.89 21.43
C ALA A 115 7.07 -10.00 22.08
N THR A 116 8.00 -10.65 21.39
CA THR A 116 9.42 -10.71 21.77
C THR A 116 10.24 -9.66 21.04
N GLN A 117 9.77 -9.26 19.87
CA GLN A 117 10.25 -8.13 19.10
C GLN A 117 9.04 -7.42 18.52
N THR A 118 9.02 -6.11 18.67
CA THR A 118 8.08 -5.21 18.01
C THR A 118 8.81 -3.89 17.82
N ARG A 119 9.11 -3.55 16.57
CA ARG A 119 9.83 -2.32 16.24
C ARG A 119 9.26 -1.72 14.97
N LEU A 120 8.55 -0.62 15.13
CA LEU A 120 8.17 0.25 14.02
C LEU A 120 9.34 1.19 13.69
N THR A 121 9.70 1.26 12.42
CA THR A 121 10.75 2.15 11.90
C THR A 121 10.23 2.87 10.66
N ALA A 122 10.29 4.20 10.65
CA ALA A 122 10.09 4.98 9.44
C ALA A 122 11.29 4.78 8.49
N VAL A 123 11.02 4.22 7.31
CA VAL A 123 11.99 4.07 6.21
C VAL A 123 11.96 5.32 5.32
N LEU A 124 10.76 5.81 5.02
CA LEU A 124 10.51 7.06 4.31
C LEU A 124 9.44 7.85 5.08
N SER A 125 9.63 9.16 5.26
CA SER A 125 8.70 10.01 6.03
C SER A 125 8.43 11.36 5.35
N GLY A 126 8.48 11.38 4.02
CA GLY A 126 8.33 12.61 3.25
C GLY A 126 6.91 12.88 2.76
N PRO A 127 6.72 13.99 2.03
CA PRO A 127 5.40 14.52 1.71
C PRO A 127 4.65 13.75 0.62
N VAL A 128 5.27 12.81 -0.09
CA VAL A 128 4.63 12.08 -1.21
C VAL A 128 4.65 10.58 -1.04
N VAL A 129 5.51 10.05 -0.18
CA VAL A 129 5.55 8.65 0.21
C VAL A 129 6.00 8.56 1.65
N VAL A 130 5.19 7.88 2.46
CA VAL A 130 5.59 7.41 3.78
C VAL A 130 5.72 5.89 3.71
N GLN A 131 6.85 5.35 4.13
CA GLN A 131 7.08 3.92 4.25
C GLN A 131 7.50 3.62 5.68
N VAL A 132 6.80 2.69 6.31
CA VAL A 132 7.16 2.16 7.63
C VAL A 132 7.42 0.68 7.53
N ARG A 133 8.38 0.20 8.33
CA ARG A 133 8.70 -1.21 8.51
C ARG A 133 8.48 -1.60 9.95
N ILE A 134 7.82 -2.72 10.15
CA ILE A 134 7.59 -3.33 11.45
C ILE A 134 8.39 -4.62 11.49
N ASP A 135 9.41 -4.68 12.33
CA ASP A 135 10.03 -5.95 12.69
C ASP A 135 9.26 -6.55 13.87
N TRP A 136 8.74 -7.76 13.70
CA TRP A 136 7.93 -8.43 14.72
C TRP A 136 8.45 -9.85 14.99
N ALA A 137 8.29 -10.31 16.21
CA ALA A 137 8.51 -11.71 16.59
C ALA A 137 7.67 -12.07 17.82
N THR A 138 7.29 -13.34 17.93
CA THR A 138 6.44 -13.85 19.03
C THR A 138 6.94 -15.22 19.48
N HIS A 139 6.65 -15.60 20.72
CA HIS A 139 6.82 -16.99 21.15
C HIS A 139 5.60 -17.84 20.79
N PHE A 140 5.81 -19.11 20.46
CA PHE A 140 4.73 -20.09 20.56
C PHE A 140 4.57 -20.55 22.01
N MET A 141 3.33 -20.54 22.52
CA MET A 141 3.03 -20.96 23.90
C MET A 141 3.43 -22.43 24.16
N CYS A 142 3.30 -23.27 23.14
CA CYS A 142 3.62 -24.71 23.16
C CYS A 142 5.12 -25.01 22.94
N ALA A 143 5.88 -24.06 22.42
CA ALA A 143 7.28 -24.22 22.03
C ALA A 143 8.01 -22.90 22.33
N PRO A 144 8.33 -22.61 23.60
CA PRO A 144 8.88 -21.31 24.00
C PRO A 144 10.22 -20.95 23.34
N LEU A 145 10.96 -21.94 22.83
CA LEU A 145 12.21 -21.73 22.11
C LEU A 145 12.00 -21.42 20.62
N ALA A 146 10.80 -21.66 20.10
CA ALA A 146 10.40 -21.27 18.75
C ALA A 146 9.90 -19.82 18.79
N VAL A 147 10.62 -18.95 18.07
CA VAL A 147 10.38 -17.51 18.03
C VAL A 147 10.19 -17.10 16.57
N PRO A 148 9.07 -17.47 15.92
CA PRO A 148 8.80 -16.98 14.58
C PRO A 148 8.79 -15.46 14.58
N GLY A 149 9.41 -14.90 13.55
CA GLY A 149 9.44 -13.47 13.34
C GLY A 149 9.34 -13.12 11.88
N GLY A 150 9.38 -11.84 11.60
CA GLY A 150 9.21 -11.35 10.26
C GLY A 150 9.24 -9.84 10.20
N THR A 151 8.93 -9.35 9.01
CA THR A 151 8.86 -7.94 8.70
C THR A 151 7.58 -7.67 7.95
N SER A 152 6.88 -6.61 8.36
CA SER A 152 5.74 -6.06 7.61
C SER A 152 6.06 -4.63 7.20
N THR A 153 6.05 -4.35 5.89
CA THR A 153 6.28 -3.02 5.34
C THR A 153 4.98 -2.44 4.84
N PHE A 154 4.73 -1.17 5.13
CA PHE A 154 3.57 -0.41 4.65
C PHE A 154 4.06 0.84 3.94
N THR A 155 3.74 0.97 2.66
CA THR A 155 4.05 2.14 1.84
C THR A 155 2.76 2.87 1.49
N VAL A 156 2.64 4.12 1.92
CA VAL A 156 1.41 4.91 1.85
C VAL A 156 1.61 6.10 0.93
N PHE A 157 0.64 6.30 0.03
CA PHE A 157 0.65 7.34 -0.97
C PHE A 157 -0.50 8.36 -0.76
N PRO A 158 -0.35 9.61 -1.25
CA PRO A 158 -1.34 10.69 -1.16
C PRO A 158 -2.75 10.31 -1.59
N GLU A 159 -2.87 9.44 -2.59
CA GLU A 159 -4.15 9.03 -3.17
C GLU A 159 -4.87 7.90 -2.41
N GLY A 160 -4.44 7.59 -1.19
CA GLY A 160 -5.05 6.54 -0.37
C GLY A 160 -4.70 5.13 -0.81
N ARG A 161 -3.60 4.95 -1.55
CA ARG A 161 -3.02 3.63 -1.84
C ARG A 161 -2.07 3.25 -0.71
N ILE A 162 -2.28 2.06 -0.14
CA ILE A 162 -1.46 1.48 0.93
C ILE A 162 -0.94 0.14 0.44
N VAL A 163 0.35 0.08 0.05
CA VAL A 163 1.01 -1.17 -0.34
C VAL A 163 1.58 -1.84 0.89
N ARG A 164 1.35 -3.14 1.02
CA ARG A 164 1.77 -3.98 2.13
C ARG A 164 2.65 -5.11 1.63
N HIS A 165 3.74 -5.35 2.34
CA HIS A 165 4.61 -6.49 2.12
C HIS A 165 4.88 -7.21 3.43
N ASP A 166 4.59 -8.51 3.48
CA ASP A 166 4.87 -9.34 4.64
C ASP A 166 5.91 -10.40 4.29
N LYS A 167 6.95 -10.46 5.11
CA LYS A 167 7.96 -11.52 5.05
C LYS A 167 8.06 -12.20 6.40
N LEU A 168 7.99 -13.52 6.41
CA LEU A 168 8.26 -14.32 7.61
C LEU A 168 9.69 -14.86 7.52
N ASN A 169 10.45 -14.69 8.60
CA ASN A 169 11.77 -15.25 8.77
C ASN A 169 11.71 -16.19 10.00
N ASP A 170 11.54 -17.49 9.79
CA ASP A 170 11.53 -18.48 10.88
C ASP A 170 12.85 -19.27 10.89
N PRO A 171 13.70 -19.12 11.91
CA PRO A 171 14.86 -19.97 12.09
C PRO A 171 14.46 -21.34 12.65
N THR A 172 13.96 -22.21 11.75
CA THR A 172 14.02 -23.68 11.82
C THR A 172 14.02 -24.30 13.22
N GLN A 173 12.86 -24.39 13.86
CA GLN A 173 12.62 -25.41 14.89
C GLN A 173 11.36 -26.20 14.55
N PRO A 174 11.38 -27.55 14.70
CA PRO A 174 10.16 -28.34 14.58
C PRO A 174 9.17 -27.96 15.67
N VAL A 175 7.91 -27.72 15.29
CA VAL A 175 6.84 -27.32 16.21
C VAL A 175 5.65 -28.25 15.95
N SER A 176 5.13 -28.90 17.00
CA SER A 176 3.97 -29.79 16.83
C SER A 176 2.70 -28.97 16.65
N VAL A 177 1.99 -29.15 15.53
CA VAL A 177 0.67 -28.52 15.30
C VAL A 177 -0.28 -28.80 16.45
N ASP A 178 -0.36 -30.07 16.88
CA ASP A 178 -1.27 -30.52 17.93
C ASP A 178 -0.90 -29.95 19.31
N GLY A 179 0.39 -29.78 19.57
CA GLY A 179 0.87 -29.15 20.80
C GLY A 179 0.58 -27.64 20.87
N CYS A 180 0.41 -27.00 19.70
CA CYS A 180 0.33 -25.55 19.54
C CYS A 180 -1.04 -25.01 19.19
N ALA A 181 -2.03 -25.90 19.09
CA ALA A 181 -3.39 -25.51 18.76
C ALA A 181 -4.01 -24.65 19.86
N CYS A 182 -4.54 -23.50 19.49
CA CYS A 182 -5.44 -22.72 20.32
C CYS A 182 -6.63 -23.61 20.74
N PRO A 183 -7.00 -23.66 22.04
CA PRO A 183 -8.16 -24.40 22.51
C PRO A 183 -9.45 -23.93 21.82
N GLY A 184 -10.22 -24.88 21.30
CA GLY A 184 -11.45 -24.64 20.54
C GLY A 184 -11.23 -24.20 19.09
N SER A 185 -9.98 -24.21 18.58
CA SER A 185 -9.73 -23.86 17.19
C SER A 185 -10.24 -24.96 16.26
N ARG A 186 -10.85 -24.58 15.14
CA ARG A 186 -11.30 -25.52 14.09
C ARG A 186 -10.16 -26.33 13.45
N TYR A 187 -8.92 -25.92 13.71
CA TYR A 187 -7.69 -26.52 13.19
C TYR A 187 -7.13 -27.62 14.12
N GLU A 188 -7.82 -27.94 15.22
CA GLU A 188 -7.50 -29.06 16.12
C GLU A 188 -7.50 -30.43 15.43
N VAL A 189 -8.09 -30.53 14.23
CA VAL A 189 -8.27 -31.80 13.51
C VAL A 189 -7.66 -31.67 12.11
N GLY A 190 -6.33 -31.67 11.98
CA GLY A 190 -5.73 -31.58 10.64
C GLY A 190 -4.20 -31.52 10.49
N GLY A 191 -3.41 -31.47 11.57
CA GLY A 191 -1.95 -31.64 11.50
C GLY A 191 -1.19 -30.70 10.52
N THR A 192 -1.77 -29.54 10.18
CA THR A 192 -1.24 -28.64 9.13
C THR A 192 -1.19 -27.20 9.68
N PHE A 193 -0.04 -26.55 9.59
CA PHE A 193 0.07 -25.11 9.88
C PHE A 193 -0.49 -24.29 8.73
N TYR A 194 -1.02 -23.11 9.02
CA TYR A 194 -1.36 -22.12 8.00
C TYR A 194 -0.74 -20.79 8.37
N VAL A 195 -0.15 -20.13 7.37
CA VAL A 195 0.20 -18.72 7.50
C VAL A 195 -0.84 -17.91 6.74
N SER A 196 -1.31 -16.84 7.37
CA SER A 196 -2.20 -15.89 6.75
C SER A 196 -1.69 -14.47 6.89
N SER A 197 -1.95 -13.62 5.90
CA SER A 197 -1.88 -12.16 6.03
C SER A 197 -3.25 -11.60 5.71
N PHE A 198 -3.74 -10.66 6.52
CA PHE A 198 -5.13 -10.23 6.46
C PHE A 198 -5.32 -8.74 6.75
N TRP A 199 -6.38 -8.20 6.14
CA TRP A 199 -7.00 -6.93 6.51
C TRP A 199 -8.43 -7.21 6.98
N THR A 200 -8.84 -6.57 8.06
CA THR A 200 -10.25 -6.57 8.51
C THR A 200 -10.81 -5.17 8.58
N PHE A 201 -12.10 -5.08 8.35
CA PHE A 201 -12.86 -3.86 8.22
C PHE A 201 -14.15 -3.96 9.02
N ALA A 202 -14.60 -2.83 9.55
CA ALA A 202 -15.81 -2.76 10.36
C ALA A 202 -17.04 -3.02 9.47
N GLN A 203 -17.68 -4.18 9.63
CA GLN A 203 -18.83 -4.59 8.83
C GLN A 203 -19.98 -3.57 8.89
N ALA A 204 -20.12 -2.88 10.03
CA ALA A 204 -21.11 -1.83 10.21
C ALA A 204 -20.97 -0.64 9.22
N GLN A 205 -19.78 -0.41 8.66
CA GLN A 205 -19.52 0.68 7.71
C GLN A 205 -19.93 0.35 6.28
N PHE A 206 -20.01 -0.94 5.93
CA PHE A 206 -20.19 -1.39 4.56
C PHE A 206 -21.61 -1.90 4.31
N GLY A 207 -22.18 -1.46 3.19
CA GLY A 207 -23.51 -1.87 2.73
C GLY A 207 -23.43 -3.02 1.73
N SER A 208 -22.37 -3.09 0.93
CA SER A 208 -22.18 -4.17 -0.04
C SER A 208 -20.71 -4.60 -0.18
N LEU A 209 -20.53 -5.81 -0.70
CA LEU A 209 -19.24 -6.43 -1.01
C LEU A 209 -19.27 -6.89 -2.47
N ASN A 210 -18.39 -6.35 -3.32
CA ASN A 210 -18.38 -6.64 -4.76
C ASN A 210 -19.78 -6.48 -5.42
N GLY A 211 -20.59 -5.54 -4.92
CA GLY A 211 -21.97 -5.32 -5.37
C GLY A 211 -23.02 -6.28 -4.78
N VAL A 212 -22.63 -7.19 -3.89
CA VAL A 212 -23.55 -8.06 -3.15
C VAL A 212 -23.92 -7.39 -1.82
N ASP A 213 -25.21 -7.16 -1.58
CA ASP A 213 -25.74 -6.49 -0.39
C ASP A 213 -25.47 -7.32 0.89
N LEU A 214 -24.87 -6.69 1.91
CA LEU A 214 -24.56 -7.30 3.21
C LEU A 214 -25.75 -7.25 4.19
N GLY A 215 -26.81 -6.50 3.88
CA GLY A 215 -27.99 -6.29 4.73
C GLY A 215 -29.25 -7.03 4.31
N ALA A 216 -29.24 -7.74 3.17
CA ALA A 216 -30.40 -8.48 2.68
C ALA A 216 -30.59 -9.79 3.46
N SER A 217 -31.28 -9.74 4.59
CA SER A 217 -31.83 -10.91 5.28
C SER A 217 -32.91 -11.57 4.40
N GLY A 218 -32.52 -12.29 3.35
CA GLY A 218 -33.45 -13.09 2.54
C GLY A 218 -33.28 -13.08 1.01
N GLY A 219 -32.11 -12.75 0.44
CA GLY A 219 -31.88 -12.81 -1.01
C GLY A 219 -30.78 -13.80 -1.43
N SER A 220 -31.20 -14.94 -2.01
CA SER A 220 -30.48 -15.90 -2.88
C SER A 220 -29.27 -15.34 -3.65
N ASP A 221 -28.13 -15.99 -3.88
CA ASP A 221 -27.75 -17.42 -3.93
C ASP A 221 -26.22 -17.54 -3.74
N ASP A 222 -25.78 -18.63 -3.10
CA ASP A 222 -24.45 -19.27 -3.06
C ASP A 222 -23.16 -18.51 -2.68
N MET A 223 -23.03 -17.18 -2.84
CA MET A 223 -21.71 -16.52 -2.63
C MET A 223 -21.47 -16.01 -1.21
N LEU A 224 -22.51 -15.87 -0.39
CA LEU A 224 -22.42 -15.37 0.99
C LEU A 224 -23.26 -16.24 1.94
N GLN A 225 -23.47 -17.51 1.61
CA GLN A 225 -24.10 -18.41 2.56
C GLN A 225 -23.15 -18.55 3.76
N PRO A 226 -23.59 -18.25 5.00
CA PRO A 226 -22.84 -18.67 6.17
C PRO A 226 -22.65 -20.18 6.04
N VAL A 227 -21.40 -20.64 5.97
CA VAL A 227 -21.12 -22.07 6.15
C VAL A 227 -21.86 -22.46 7.42
N ALA A 228 -22.58 -23.57 7.41
CA ALA A 228 -23.63 -23.91 8.39
C ALA A 228 -23.24 -23.92 9.90
N SER A 229 -22.06 -23.42 10.29
CA SER A 229 -21.79 -22.85 11.61
C SER A 229 -22.12 -21.35 11.63
N LYS A 230 -23.15 -21.00 12.40
CA LYS A 230 -23.86 -19.71 12.53
C LYS A 230 -23.12 -18.36 12.53
N ASP A 231 -21.81 -18.24 12.35
CA ASP A 231 -21.09 -16.98 12.56
C ASP A 231 -19.96 -16.67 11.56
N ARG A 232 -19.74 -17.42 10.47
CA ARG A 232 -18.60 -17.19 9.55
C ARG A 232 -18.95 -17.35 8.06
N TYR A 233 -18.69 -16.32 7.27
CA TYR A 233 -18.65 -16.43 5.80
C TYR A 233 -17.30 -17.04 5.40
N THR A 234 -17.30 -18.15 4.68
CA THR A 234 -16.11 -18.65 3.97
C THR A 234 -16.56 -18.87 2.54
N VAL A 235 -16.10 -18.03 1.62
CA VAL A 235 -16.38 -18.19 0.19
C VAL A 235 -15.20 -18.95 -0.39
N ASP A 236 -15.42 -20.18 -0.87
CA ASP A 236 -14.38 -21.03 -1.47
C ASP A 236 -13.89 -20.53 -2.84
N ALA A 237 -14.29 -19.32 -3.26
CA ALA A 237 -13.81 -18.67 -4.48
C ALA A 237 -12.59 -17.78 -4.17
N GLN A 238 -11.53 -17.93 -4.95
CA GLN A 238 -10.35 -17.08 -4.87
C GLN A 238 -10.67 -15.69 -5.44
N TYR A 239 -10.75 -14.68 -4.58
CA TYR A 239 -10.87 -13.29 -4.98
C TYR A 239 -9.51 -12.61 -4.84
N PRO A 240 -8.71 -12.44 -5.90
CA PRO A 240 -7.46 -11.70 -5.79
C PRO A 240 -7.70 -10.20 -5.54
N VAL A 241 -8.90 -9.71 -5.88
CA VAL A 241 -9.38 -8.35 -5.66
C VAL A 241 -10.78 -8.38 -5.04
N VAL A 242 -11.00 -7.53 -4.05
CA VAL A 242 -12.30 -7.34 -3.41
C VAL A 242 -12.56 -5.85 -3.20
N CYS A 243 -13.81 -5.43 -3.24
CA CYS A 243 -14.23 -4.07 -2.92
C CYS A 243 -15.36 -4.07 -1.90
N PHE A 244 -15.17 -3.29 -0.84
CA PHE A 244 -16.14 -2.99 0.20
C PHE A 244 -16.74 -1.61 -0.07
N ASP A 245 -18.05 -1.54 -0.28
CA ASP A 245 -18.78 -0.29 -0.53
C ASP A 245 -19.48 0.19 0.72
N ALA A 246 -19.21 1.44 1.14
CA ALA A 246 -19.83 2.00 2.33
C ALA A 246 -21.35 2.12 2.17
N LYS A 247 -22.06 2.11 3.30
CA LYS A 247 -23.54 2.24 3.31
C LYS A 247 -24.06 3.54 2.71
N ASP A 248 -23.25 4.60 2.77
CA ASP A 248 -23.54 5.90 2.16
C ASP A 248 -23.02 6.00 0.72
N SER A 249 -22.34 4.96 0.21
CA SER A 249 -21.63 4.90 -1.07
C SER A 249 -20.63 6.06 -1.28
N ALA A 250 -20.26 6.78 -0.23
CA ALA A 250 -19.36 7.93 -0.30
C ALA A 250 -17.88 7.53 -0.22
N ARG A 251 -17.60 6.28 0.17
CA ARG A 251 -16.26 5.73 0.30
C ARG A 251 -16.25 4.24 -0.04
N GLN A 252 -15.18 3.80 -0.68
CA GLN A 252 -14.94 2.41 -1.01
C GLN A 252 -13.53 2.03 -0.58
N VAL A 253 -13.41 0.80 -0.12
CA VAL A 253 -12.13 0.19 0.21
C VAL A 253 -11.95 -1.02 -0.69
N ALA A 254 -10.97 -0.98 -1.59
CA ALA A 254 -10.58 -2.18 -2.33
C ALA A 254 -9.32 -2.79 -1.72
N SER A 255 -9.22 -4.11 -1.76
CA SER A 255 -8.04 -4.85 -1.33
C SER A 255 -7.61 -5.84 -2.41
N ALA A 256 -6.32 -5.93 -2.64
CA ALA A 256 -5.70 -6.88 -3.56
C ALA A 256 -4.59 -7.68 -2.85
N TRP A 257 -4.46 -8.96 -3.21
CA TRP A 257 -3.32 -9.80 -2.84
C TRP A 257 -2.70 -10.39 -4.10
N ASP A 258 -1.39 -10.28 -4.22
CA ASP A 258 -0.63 -11.02 -5.23
C ASP A 258 -0.50 -12.48 -4.78
N LEU A 259 -0.94 -13.39 -5.64
CA LEU A 259 -0.90 -14.81 -5.34
C LEU A 259 0.49 -15.35 -5.67
N PRO A 260 1.29 -15.80 -4.68
CA PRO A 260 2.59 -16.37 -4.96
C PRO A 260 2.45 -17.64 -5.81
N PRO A 261 3.49 -18.00 -6.58
CA PRO A 261 3.49 -19.25 -7.33
C PRO A 261 3.36 -20.45 -6.37
N GLU A 262 2.79 -21.54 -6.88
CA GLU A 262 2.74 -22.80 -6.16
C GLU A 262 4.16 -23.33 -5.88
N VAL A 263 4.43 -23.71 -4.64
CA VAL A 263 5.71 -24.29 -4.23
C VAL A 263 5.44 -25.65 -3.60
N ASN A 264 6.06 -26.71 -4.12
CA ASN A 264 5.95 -28.07 -3.57
C ASN A 264 4.49 -28.58 -3.41
N GLY A 265 3.59 -28.27 -4.35
CA GLY A 265 2.18 -28.68 -4.26
C GLY A 265 1.34 -27.83 -3.31
N GLN A 266 1.92 -26.82 -2.67
CA GLN A 266 1.23 -25.92 -1.75
C GLN A 266 0.93 -24.60 -2.44
N ARG A 267 -0.37 -24.34 -2.62
CA ARG A 267 -0.89 -23.13 -3.26
C ARG A 267 -1.47 -22.18 -2.21
N ALA A 268 -1.05 -20.93 -2.24
CA ALA A 268 -1.73 -19.88 -1.47
C ALA A 268 -3.09 -19.56 -2.11
N SER A 269 -4.08 -19.23 -1.28
CA SER A 269 -5.43 -18.88 -1.71
C SER A 269 -5.91 -17.64 -0.98
N THR A 270 -6.64 -16.77 -1.68
CA THR A 270 -7.30 -15.63 -1.06
C THR A 270 -8.71 -15.98 -0.63
N PHE A 271 -9.13 -15.39 0.48
CA PHE A 271 -10.42 -15.63 1.11
C PHE A 271 -11.04 -14.32 1.53
N LEU A 272 -12.32 -14.17 1.18
CA LEU A 272 -13.23 -13.27 1.86
C LEU A 272 -13.80 -13.97 3.08
N PHE A 273 -13.85 -13.25 4.19
CA PHE A 273 -14.47 -13.74 5.41
C PHE A 273 -15.23 -12.62 6.12
N GLY A 274 -16.12 -13.00 7.03
CA GLY A 274 -16.75 -12.03 7.91
C GLY A 274 -17.57 -12.67 9.02
N THR A 275 -17.86 -11.83 10.02
CA THR A 275 -18.65 -12.06 11.22
C THR A 275 -19.49 -10.79 11.48
N THR A 276 -20.39 -10.83 12.46
CA THR A 276 -21.12 -9.63 12.90
C THR A 276 -20.35 -8.98 14.06
N PRO A 277 -19.06 -8.61 13.87
CA PRO A 277 -18.85 -7.22 13.44
C PRO A 277 -17.80 -6.97 12.35
N LEU A 278 -17.18 -7.99 11.78
CA LEU A 278 -16.03 -7.83 10.86
C LEU A 278 -16.30 -8.35 9.46
N VAL A 279 -15.70 -7.72 8.47
CA VAL A 279 -15.46 -8.33 7.16
C VAL A 279 -13.96 -8.23 6.86
N GLY A 280 -13.42 -9.14 6.07
CA GLY A 280 -11.99 -9.14 5.82
C GLY A 280 -11.60 -9.85 4.54
N HIS A 281 -10.37 -9.54 4.13
CA HIS A 281 -9.72 -10.14 2.98
C HIS A 281 -8.36 -10.66 3.41
N ARG A 282 -8.14 -11.96 3.27
CA ARG A 282 -6.88 -12.60 3.65
C ARG A 282 -6.33 -13.48 2.55
N ILE A 283 -5.05 -13.75 2.63
CA ILE A 283 -4.36 -14.78 1.86
C ILE A 283 -3.85 -15.82 2.84
N ASP A 284 -4.14 -17.10 2.58
CA ASP A 284 -3.71 -18.24 3.40
C ASP A 284 -2.84 -19.18 2.57
N LYS A 285 -1.82 -19.77 3.20
CA LYS A 285 -1.07 -20.91 2.63
C LYS A 285 -1.03 -22.07 3.63
N PRO A 286 -1.51 -23.27 3.26
CA PRO A 286 -1.30 -24.48 4.06
C PRO A 286 0.16 -24.92 4.02
N PHE A 287 0.64 -25.43 5.15
CA PHE A 287 1.93 -26.08 5.29
C PHE A 287 1.72 -27.50 5.84
N GLY A 288 1.85 -28.49 4.95
CA GLY A 288 1.68 -29.92 5.24
C GLY A 288 2.81 -30.56 6.04
N SER A 289 3.52 -29.79 6.86
CA SER A 289 4.60 -30.25 7.74
C SER A 289 4.45 -29.71 9.15
N ASN A 290 4.86 -30.51 10.14
CA ASN A 290 5.04 -30.09 11.54
C ASN A 290 6.31 -29.23 11.74
N MET A 291 6.79 -28.60 10.68
CA MET A 291 7.92 -27.67 10.70
C MET A 291 7.49 -26.42 9.97
N LEU A 292 7.84 -25.28 10.54
CA LEU A 292 7.69 -23.97 9.92
C LEU A 292 8.99 -23.67 9.15
N ASP A 293 9.20 -24.37 8.04
CA ASP A 293 10.23 -24.02 7.05
C ASP A 293 9.57 -23.14 5.99
N LEU A 294 9.49 -21.83 6.27
CA LEU A 294 8.53 -20.93 5.61
C LEU A 294 9.19 -19.83 4.76
N PRO A 295 9.25 -19.98 3.42
CA PRO A 295 9.23 -18.81 2.56
C PRO A 295 7.79 -18.26 2.54
N TRP A 296 7.53 -17.30 3.43
CA TRP A 296 6.38 -16.40 3.34
C TRP A 296 6.90 -15.05 2.86
N ASP A 297 6.52 -14.69 1.65
CA ASP A 297 6.89 -13.44 0.99
C ASP A 297 5.67 -13.04 0.17
N ILE A 298 4.84 -12.16 0.73
CA ILE A 298 3.50 -11.87 0.24
C ILE A 298 3.33 -10.37 0.05
N HIS A 299 2.70 -10.02 -1.07
CA HIS A 299 2.43 -8.64 -1.45
C HIS A 299 0.91 -8.41 -1.51
N GLY A 300 0.47 -7.27 -1.00
CA GLY A 300 -0.91 -6.85 -1.11
C GLY A 300 -1.03 -5.34 -1.09
N ALA A 301 -2.24 -4.86 -1.33
CA ALA A 301 -2.53 -3.43 -1.27
C ALA A 301 -3.97 -3.17 -0.84
N VAL A 302 -4.18 -2.01 -0.25
CA VAL A 302 -5.49 -1.41 0.03
C VAL A 302 -5.60 -0.08 -0.72
N PHE A 303 -6.78 0.19 -1.27
CA PHE A 303 -7.09 1.39 -2.03
C PHE A 303 -8.32 2.06 -1.44
N LEU A 304 -8.16 3.31 -1.03
CA LEU A 304 -9.25 4.18 -0.63
C LEU A 304 -9.75 4.95 -1.86
N GLU A 305 -11.06 4.91 -2.07
CA GLU A 305 -11.70 5.46 -3.26
C GLU A 305 -13.02 6.16 -2.91
N HIS A 306 -13.39 7.14 -3.73
CA HIS A 306 -14.64 7.90 -3.62
C HIS A 306 -15.48 7.86 -4.90
N ALA A 307 -14.96 7.27 -5.98
CA ALA A 307 -15.62 7.14 -7.28
C ALA A 307 -16.37 5.81 -7.49
N GLY A 308 -16.64 5.06 -6.42
CA GLY A 308 -17.39 3.79 -6.47
C GLY A 308 -16.50 2.56 -6.61
N CYS A 309 -17.09 1.38 -6.37
CA CYS A 309 -16.32 0.12 -6.34
C CYS A 309 -15.70 -0.26 -7.68
N ALA A 310 -16.27 0.17 -8.80
CA ALA A 310 -15.66 -0.06 -10.12
C ALA A 310 -14.31 0.65 -10.25
N ALA A 311 -14.19 1.89 -9.76
CA ALA A 311 -12.92 2.63 -9.76
C ALA A 311 -11.92 2.01 -8.78
N ALA A 312 -12.39 1.63 -7.59
CA ALA A 312 -11.55 1.02 -6.56
C ALA A 312 -10.98 -0.34 -7.03
N ALA A 313 -11.83 -1.19 -7.60
CA ALA A 313 -11.44 -2.48 -8.16
C ALA A 313 -10.49 -2.30 -9.36
N LYS A 314 -10.70 -1.28 -10.21
CA LYS A 314 -9.77 -0.96 -11.31
C LYS A 314 -8.36 -0.69 -10.79
N ARG A 315 -8.21 0.15 -9.76
CA ARG A 315 -6.90 0.46 -9.14
C ARG A 315 -6.25 -0.78 -8.51
N ALA A 316 -7.07 -1.63 -7.87
CA ALA A 316 -6.62 -2.90 -7.31
C ALA A 316 -6.14 -3.89 -8.40
N HIS A 317 -6.83 -3.98 -9.53
CA HIS A 317 -6.36 -4.76 -10.69
C HIS A 317 -5.11 -4.16 -11.33
N GLU A 318 -5.01 -2.83 -11.45
CA GLU A 318 -3.81 -2.14 -11.93
C GLU A 318 -2.58 -2.39 -11.05
N TYR A 319 -2.75 -2.69 -9.76
CA TYR A 319 -1.64 -3.12 -8.90
C TYR A 319 -1.15 -4.54 -9.20
N LEU A 320 -2.06 -5.48 -9.48
CA LEU A 320 -1.71 -6.86 -9.83
C LEU A 320 -1.13 -6.95 -11.25
N GLU A 321 -1.59 -6.08 -12.16
CA GLU A 321 -1.15 -6.02 -13.55
C GLU A 321 -0.65 -4.62 -13.91
N PRO A 322 0.47 -4.16 -13.32
CA PRO A 322 0.87 -2.78 -13.47
C PRO A 322 1.41 -2.51 -14.87
N SER A 323 1.02 -1.33 -15.37
CA SER A 323 1.52 -0.83 -16.64
C SER A 323 3.02 -0.55 -16.52
N PRO A 324 3.85 -0.95 -17.49
CA PRO A 324 5.26 -0.67 -17.42
C PRO A 324 5.56 0.79 -17.79
N LEU A 325 6.66 1.32 -17.26
CA LEU A 325 7.20 2.65 -17.53
C LEU A 325 8.60 2.49 -18.15
N ARG A 326 8.97 3.32 -19.12
CA ARG A 326 10.34 3.40 -19.63
C ARG A 326 11.05 4.60 -19.01
N ILE A 327 12.30 4.41 -18.66
CA ILE A 327 13.22 5.49 -18.31
C ILE A 327 14.27 5.58 -19.41
N ASP A 328 14.36 6.75 -20.01
CA ASP A 328 15.10 7.01 -21.23
C ASP A 328 14.77 5.97 -22.32
N GLU A 329 15.77 5.47 -23.03
CA GLU A 329 15.61 4.41 -24.02
C GLU A 329 15.67 2.99 -23.42
N GLY A 330 15.69 2.88 -22.08
CA GLY A 330 15.82 1.62 -21.36
C GLY A 330 14.65 0.65 -21.53
N ASN A 331 14.85 -0.55 -20.98
CA ASN A 331 13.81 -1.56 -20.90
C ASN A 331 12.64 -1.05 -20.03
N PRO A 332 11.38 -1.36 -20.39
CA PRO A 332 10.26 -1.04 -19.54
C PRO A 332 10.37 -1.74 -18.19
N ILE A 333 10.07 -1.01 -17.13
CA ILE A 333 10.07 -1.48 -15.74
C ILE A 333 8.66 -1.42 -15.18
N LYS A 334 8.36 -2.30 -14.23
CA LYS A 334 7.11 -2.29 -13.46
C LYS A 334 7.37 -1.68 -12.08
N PRO A 335 6.33 -1.14 -11.39
CA PRO A 335 6.49 -0.78 -10.00
C PRO A 335 6.80 -2.05 -9.18
N SER A 336 7.60 -1.90 -8.12
CA SER A 336 7.83 -3.01 -7.20
C SER A 336 6.54 -3.39 -6.48
N LEU A 337 6.33 -4.68 -6.28
CA LEU A 337 5.23 -5.18 -5.44
C LEU A 337 5.48 -4.92 -3.94
N LEU A 338 6.72 -4.63 -3.53
CA LEU A 338 7.11 -4.32 -2.14
C LEU A 338 6.62 -2.94 -1.69
N ASP A 339 6.73 -1.95 -2.58
CA ASP A 339 6.47 -0.55 -2.23
C ASP A 339 5.54 0.21 -3.19
N GLY A 340 5.23 -0.35 -4.37
CA GLY A 340 4.34 0.27 -5.35
C GLY A 340 4.95 1.42 -6.15
N MET A 341 6.28 1.58 -6.13
CA MET A 341 7.01 2.61 -6.88
C MET A 341 7.79 2.01 -8.05
N TYR A 342 7.88 2.74 -9.17
CA TYR A 342 8.85 2.42 -10.21
C TYR A 342 10.26 2.70 -9.70
N GLY A 343 11.10 1.67 -9.65
CA GLY A 343 12.48 1.81 -9.19
C GLY A 343 12.70 1.65 -7.71
N GLY A 344 11.66 1.36 -6.92
CA GLY A 344 11.86 0.84 -5.57
C GLY A 344 12.42 -0.58 -5.59
N GLU A 345 13.30 -0.94 -4.64
CA GLU A 345 13.31 -2.22 -3.89
C GLU A 345 14.46 -2.36 -2.87
N ARG A 346 14.08 -2.78 -1.65
CA ARG A 346 14.61 -3.90 -0.82
C ARG A 346 13.94 -3.99 0.58
N GLY A 347 12.84 -3.28 0.85
CA GLY A 347 12.23 -3.26 2.19
C GLY A 347 13.17 -2.74 3.30
N ASP A 348 14.27 -2.11 2.88
CA ASP A 348 15.36 -1.57 3.70
C ASP A 348 15.66 -0.09 3.36
N GLY A 349 14.89 0.52 2.44
CA GLY A 349 15.17 1.85 1.90
C GLY A 349 16.23 1.87 0.78
N GLY A 350 16.44 0.76 0.08
CA GLY A 350 17.36 0.61 -1.05
C GLY A 350 17.15 1.62 -2.19
N ARG A 351 18.22 1.86 -2.96
CA ARG A 351 18.36 3.01 -3.88
C ARG A 351 17.41 2.91 -5.09
N GLY A 352 16.95 4.08 -5.55
CA GLY A 352 16.18 4.23 -6.78
C GLY A 352 16.97 3.89 -8.04
N ILE A 353 16.33 4.00 -9.21
CA ILE A 353 16.96 3.69 -10.51
C ILE A 353 18.15 4.61 -10.76
N ASP A 354 19.34 4.02 -10.89
CA ASP A 354 20.57 4.73 -11.22
C ASP A 354 20.50 5.34 -12.62
N LEU A 355 20.51 6.68 -12.66
CA LEU A 355 20.55 7.44 -13.89
C LEU A 355 22.00 7.59 -14.37
N GLY A 356 22.20 7.41 -15.68
CA GLY A 356 23.50 7.67 -16.33
C GLY A 356 23.86 9.16 -16.41
N SER A 357 22.93 10.04 -16.09
CA SER A 357 23.06 11.50 -16.11
C SER A 357 22.19 12.16 -15.03
N ASP A 358 22.27 13.48 -14.87
CA ASP A 358 21.37 14.22 -13.97
C ASP A 358 20.02 14.56 -14.62
N ARG A 359 19.72 13.94 -15.77
CA ARG A 359 18.48 14.09 -16.53
C ARG A 359 17.92 12.70 -16.84
N ALA A 360 16.60 12.64 -16.98
CA ALA A 360 15.88 11.44 -17.40
C ALA A 360 14.64 11.81 -18.21
N THR A 361 14.17 10.89 -19.04
CA THR A 361 12.87 10.96 -19.70
C THR A 361 12.03 9.78 -19.24
N LEU A 362 10.82 10.03 -18.75
CA LEU A 362 9.85 8.98 -18.45
C LEU A 362 8.84 8.91 -19.59
N SER A 363 8.55 7.71 -20.08
CA SER A 363 7.52 7.50 -21.11
C SER A 363 6.79 6.18 -20.89
N PRO A 364 5.53 6.05 -21.34
CA PRO A 364 4.95 4.73 -21.48
C PRO A 364 5.67 3.97 -22.62
N PRO A 365 5.52 2.65 -22.70
CA PRO A 365 5.88 1.91 -23.90
C PRO A 365 5.13 2.45 -25.13
N PRO A 366 5.62 2.20 -26.36
CA PRO A 366 4.93 2.60 -27.58
C PRO A 366 3.47 2.13 -27.59
N GLY A 367 2.53 3.07 -27.73
CA GLY A 367 1.09 2.80 -27.72
C GLY A 367 0.47 2.49 -26.34
N GLY A 368 1.27 2.46 -25.28
CA GLY A 368 0.84 2.21 -23.91
C GLY A 368 0.49 3.48 -23.13
N THR A 369 0.00 3.28 -21.92
CA THR A 369 -0.28 4.33 -20.93
C THR A 369 0.25 3.91 -19.56
N VAL A 370 0.53 4.86 -18.68
CA VAL A 370 0.73 4.61 -17.25
C VAL A 370 -0.45 5.21 -16.48
N PRO A 371 -1.31 4.39 -15.86
CA PRO A 371 -2.38 4.88 -15.00
C PRO A 371 -1.81 5.75 -13.89
N GLY A 372 -2.51 6.85 -13.58
CA GLY A 372 -2.18 7.73 -12.48
C GLY A 372 -3.14 7.53 -11.31
N PRO A 373 -2.76 7.95 -10.10
CA PRO A 373 -1.43 8.47 -9.71
C PRO A 373 -0.33 7.41 -9.68
N PHE A 374 0.94 7.80 -9.82
CA PHE A 374 2.09 6.89 -9.74
C PHE A 374 3.35 7.58 -9.17
N ALA A 375 4.30 6.78 -8.66
CA ALA A 375 5.54 7.28 -8.08
C ALA A 375 6.77 6.60 -8.67
N VAL A 376 7.85 7.36 -8.83
CA VAL A 376 9.14 6.91 -9.39
C VAL A 376 10.28 7.29 -8.46
N TRP A 377 11.13 6.33 -8.10
CA TRP A 377 12.34 6.57 -7.32
C TRP A 377 13.56 6.58 -8.24
N LEU A 378 14.24 7.73 -8.32
CA LEU A 378 15.40 7.97 -9.15
C LEU A 378 16.66 8.25 -8.31
N THR A 379 17.78 7.73 -8.77
CA THR A 379 19.11 8.01 -8.24
C THR A 379 19.92 8.78 -9.29
N PHE A 380 20.09 10.08 -9.09
CA PHE A 380 20.82 10.97 -10.00
C PHE A 380 22.32 10.68 -9.97
N LYS A 381 23.02 11.01 -11.06
CA LYS A 381 24.47 10.81 -11.19
C LYS A 381 25.25 11.65 -10.16
N SER A 382 24.80 12.88 -9.93
CA SER A 382 25.37 13.86 -9.02
C SER A 382 24.35 14.25 -7.97
N SER A 383 24.80 14.93 -6.91
CA SER A 383 23.85 15.56 -5.97
C SER A 383 23.14 16.71 -6.67
N ILE A 384 21.82 16.80 -6.54
CA ILE A 384 21.01 17.88 -7.10
C ILE A 384 20.14 18.52 -6.02
N ASP A 385 19.76 19.78 -6.22
CA ASP A 385 18.98 20.52 -5.22
C ASP A 385 17.51 20.14 -5.21
N VAL A 386 16.84 20.19 -6.38
CA VAL A 386 15.46 19.73 -6.58
C VAL A 386 15.29 19.32 -8.05
N PRO A 387 14.70 18.16 -8.36
CA PRO A 387 14.33 17.78 -9.72
C PRO A 387 13.08 18.54 -10.20
N ARG A 388 13.10 18.98 -11.45
CA ARG A 388 11.95 19.56 -12.16
C ARG A 388 11.45 18.59 -13.22
N ALA A 389 10.16 18.28 -13.15
CA ALA A 389 9.45 17.53 -14.17
C ALA A 389 8.75 18.49 -15.15
N THR A 390 8.81 18.17 -16.44
CA THR A 390 8.09 18.88 -17.51
C THR A 390 7.36 17.88 -18.38
N LEU A 391 6.03 17.97 -18.44
CA LEU A 391 5.21 17.14 -19.34
C LEU A 391 5.35 17.64 -20.78
N GLN A 392 5.67 16.73 -21.70
CA GLN A 392 5.73 16.93 -23.14
C GLN A 392 4.57 16.19 -23.81
N GLY A 393 3.97 16.80 -24.83
CA GLY A 393 2.81 16.22 -25.53
C GLY A 393 1.49 16.33 -24.77
N GLY A 394 1.39 17.22 -23.78
CA GLY A 394 0.18 17.44 -22.99
C GLY A 394 0.21 18.75 -22.20
N THR A 395 -0.90 19.04 -21.53
CA THR A 395 -1.01 20.15 -20.57
C THR A 395 -0.94 19.60 -19.16
N SER A 396 -0.07 20.15 -18.33
CA SER A 396 -0.05 19.82 -16.91
C SER A 396 -0.92 20.78 -16.11
N THR A 397 -1.54 20.24 -15.07
CA THR A 397 -2.32 21.02 -14.09
C THR A 397 -1.41 21.49 -12.96
N PRO A 398 -1.73 22.57 -12.21
CA PRO A 398 -0.99 22.92 -11.00
C PRO A 398 -0.94 21.75 -10.01
N GLY A 399 0.23 21.48 -9.44
CA GLY A 399 0.44 20.36 -8.50
C GLY A 399 0.33 18.97 -9.14
N TRP A 400 0.56 18.84 -10.45
CA TRP A 400 0.52 17.55 -11.15
C TRP A 400 1.64 16.57 -10.75
N TYR A 401 2.72 17.08 -10.15
CA TYR A 401 3.78 16.28 -9.55
C TYR A 401 4.33 16.95 -8.30
N GLU A 402 4.91 16.15 -7.40
CA GLU A 402 5.55 16.60 -6.17
C GLU A 402 6.84 15.79 -5.92
N PRO A 403 7.99 16.44 -5.68
CA PRO A 403 9.24 15.76 -5.38
C PRO A 403 9.44 15.55 -3.87
N GLN A 404 10.00 14.39 -3.50
CA GLN A 404 10.45 14.08 -2.15
C GLN A 404 11.93 13.73 -2.18
N ARG A 405 12.72 14.48 -1.40
CA ARG A 405 14.15 14.22 -1.22
C ARG A 405 14.34 13.03 -0.27
N VAL A 406 15.10 12.03 -0.70
CA VAL A 406 15.58 10.96 0.18
C VAL A 406 17.00 11.29 0.68
N ASP A 407 17.89 11.68 -0.23
CA ASP A 407 19.22 12.24 0.09
C ASP A 407 19.69 13.23 -0.99
N GLY A 408 20.99 13.51 -1.13
CA GLY A 408 21.50 14.41 -2.17
C GLY A 408 21.28 13.93 -3.61
N ARG A 409 21.24 12.61 -3.83
CA ARG A 409 21.16 11.98 -5.15
C ARG A 409 19.84 11.23 -5.36
N ASN A 410 19.16 10.84 -4.28
CA ASN A 410 17.97 10.02 -4.32
C ASN A 410 16.73 10.89 -4.15
N TRP A 411 15.81 10.76 -5.10
CA TRP A 411 14.54 11.47 -5.11
C TRP A 411 13.40 10.55 -5.50
N ILE A 412 12.26 10.72 -4.82
CA ILE A 412 10.99 10.13 -5.20
C ILE A 412 10.17 11.23 -5.86
N LEU A 413 9.62 10.96 -7.04
CA LEU A 413 8.72 11.83 -7.76
C LEU A 413 7.34 11.18 -7.79
N TRP A 414 6.35 11.83 -7.19
CA TRP A 414 4.95 11.41 -7.29
C TRP A 414 4.25 12.25 -8.35
N PHE A 415 3.49 11.60 -9.21
CA PHE A 415 2.71 12.20 -10.29
C PHE A 415 1.24 11.90 -10.03
N ARG A 416 0.43 12.96 -9.93
CA ARG A 416 -1.02 12.84 -9.76
C ARG A 416 -1.68 12.32 -11.03
N ASP A 417 -1.28 12.89 -12.16
CA ASP A 417 -1.95 12.71 -13.44
C ASP A 417 -1.39 11.48 -14.18
N PRO A 418 -2.20 10.74 -14.95
CA PRO A 418 -1.72 9.61 -15.75
C PRO A 418 -0.76 10.07 -16.86
N LEU A 419 0.09 9.16 -17.32
CA LEU A 419 0.92 9.39 -18.50
C LEU A 419 0.33 8.69 -19.72
N MET A 420 -0.22 9.47 -20.64
CA MET A 420 -0.95 8.96 -21.81
C MET A 420 -0.01 8.55 -22.95
N ALA A 421 -0.53 7.77 -23.91
CA ALA A 421 0.22 7.36 -25.08
C ALA A 421 0.78 8.57 -25.85
N GLY A 422 2.08 8.53 -26.16
CA GLY A 422 2.78 9.62 -26.85
C GLY A 422 3.21 10.79 -25.97
N GLN A 423 2.89 10.78 -24.66
CA GLN A 423 3.39 11.75 -23.71
C GLN A 423 4.73 11.32 -23.11
N MET A 424 5.53 12.30 -22.68
CA MET A 424 6.79 12.07 -22.00
C MET A 424 6.96 13.08 -20.86
N ILE A 425 7.66 12.68 -19.81
CA ILE A 425 8.06 13.58 -18.72
C ILE A 425 9.57 13.75 -18.79
N ALA A 426 10.03 14.97 -19.09
CA ALA A 426 11.44 15.32 -18.99
C ALA A 426 11.77 15.75 -17.56
N ILE A 427 12.79 15.13 -16.97
CA ILE A 427 13.30 15.41 -15.63
C ILE A 427 14.69 16.02 -15.75
N ALA A 428 14.90 17.16 -15.09
CA ALA A 428 16.20 17.83 -15.02
C ALA A 428 16.38 18.53 -13.66
N PRO A 429 17.61 18.85 -13.25
CA PRO A 429 17.86 19.65 -12.05
C PRO A 429 17.34 21.08 -12.26
N LEU A 430 16.86 21.69 -11.18
CA LEU A 430 16.52 23.13 -11.14
C LEU A 430 17.73 24.04 -11.26
#